data_AF-A0AAD4DH87-F1
#
_entry.id   AF-A0AAD4DH87-F1
#
_cell.length_a   1.000
_cell.length_b   1.000
_cell.length_c   1.000
_cell.angle_alpha   90.00
_cell.angle_beta   90.00
_cell.angle_gamma   90.00
#
_symmetry.space_group_name_H-M   'P 1'
#
loop_
_entity.id
_entity.type
_entity.pdbx_description
1 polymer ?
#
loop_
_entity_poly.entity_id
_entity_poly.type
_entity_poly.pdbx_seq_one_letter_code
_entity_poly.pdbx_strand_id
1 'polypeptide(L)'
;MSDDSDYESVLLVIRECYVYKVPPLQSSSRGYRAADWGNVDEPLWRGRLRIIAQGKKCFIRLEDGQTGELFAVCPYEENKGCVESVTDSSRYFVVRIEDQGRHAFIGLGFLDRSHAFDFNVALQDHFKHLAAEERSAEQKKAGVQQPKLDFSLKEGQTLNLTIAGGGTGASTRRNRPPRPTASDDGVLPALLPPPPPPGKRK
;
A
#
# COMPACT_ATOMS: atom_id res chain seq x y z
N MET A 1 -6.31 -19.41 -23.11
CA MET A 1 -5.93 -18.26 -22.28
C MET A 1 -7.24 -17.74 -21.75
N SER A 2 -7.59 -18.15 -20.53
CA SER A 2 -8.90 -17.91 -19.95
C SER A 2 -9.07 -16.44 -19.59
N ASP A 3 -10.29 -15.93 -19.70
CA ASP A 3 -10.70 -14.54 -19.53
C ASP A 3 -10.37 -13.96 -18.14
N ASP A 4 -9.16 -13.42 -17.98
CA ASP A 4 -8.75 -12.60 -16.82
C ASP A 4 -9.50 -11.24 -16.74
N SER A 5 -10.39 -10.93 -17.69
CA SER A 5 -11.10 -9.64 -17.76
C SER A 5 -12.37 -9.56 -16.91
N ASP A 6 -12.89 -10.69 -16.43
CA ASP A 6 -14.16 -10.74 -15.68
C ASP A 6 -13.98 -10.84 -14.16
N TYR A 7 -12.74 -10.97 -13.68
CA TYR A 7 -12.49 -11.07 -12.24
C TYR A 7 -12.55 -9.69 -11.58
N GLU A 8 -13.62 -9.46 -10.81
CA GLU A 8 -13.76 -8.32 -9.91
C GLU A 8 -13.33 -8.72 -8.49
N SER A 9 -12.34 -8.02 -7.93
CA SER A 9 -11.92 -8.16 -6.54
C SER A 9 -12.21 -6.89 -5.75
N VAL A 10 -12.70 -7.03 -4.52
CA VAL A 10 -12.95 -5.89 -3.64
C VAL A 10 -11.72 -5.65 -2.79
N LEU A 11 -11.05 -4.51 -2.99
CA LEU A 11 -9.83 -4.15 -2.27
C LEU A 11 -10.14 -3.55 -0.90
N LEU A 12 -11.16 -2.69 -0.83
CA LEU A 12 -11.49 -1.97 0.39
C LEU A 12 -12.99 -1.65 0.44
N VAL A 13 -13.57 -1.72 1.64
CA VAL A 13 -14.94 -1.29 1.92
C VAL A 13 -14.93 -0.36 3.12
N ILE A 14 -15.38 0.89 2.93
CA ILE A 14 -15.51 1.88 3.99
C ILE A 14 -17.00 2.14 4.19
N ARG A 15 -17.51 1.87 5.40
CA ARG A 15 -18.95 1.90 5.72
C ARG A 15 -19.56 3.29 5.60
N GLU A 16 -18.81 4.32 5.98
CA GLU A 16 -19.28 5.70 5.99
C GLU A 16 -18.26 6.62 5.30
N CYS A 17 -18.71 7.27 4.24
CA CYS A 17 -18.00 8.31 3.51
C CYS A 17 -18.98 9.45 3.17
N TYR A 18 -18.40 10.62 2.95
CA TYR A 18 -19.13 11.86 2.71
C TYR A 18 -18.71 12.43 1.37
N VAL A 19 -19.67 12.89 0.60
CA VAL A 19 -19.44 13.56 -0.69
C VAL A 19 -19.77 15.03 -0.54
N TYR A 20 -18.90 15.87 -1.10
CA TYR A 20 -18.97 17.32 -1.08
C TYR A 20 -18.93 17.87 -2.50
N LYS A 21 -19.55 19.02 -2.71
CA LYS A 21 -19.47 19.73 -3.96
C LYS A 21 -18.13 20.48 -4.04
N VAL A 22 -17.31 20.15 -5.02
CA VAL A 22 -16.02 20.80 -5.22
C VAL A 22 -16.15 21.88 -6.29
N PRO A 23 -15.73 23.13 -6.02
CA PRO A 23 -15.66 24.15 -7.04
C PRO A 23 -14.60 23.79 -8.10
N PRO A 24 -14.81 24.13 -9.38
CA PRO A 24 -13.80 23.90 -10.41
C PRO A 24 -12.51 24.65 -10.07
N LEU A 25 -11.36 24.00 -10.28
CA LEU A 25 -10.04 24.61 -10.08
C LEU A 25 -9.93 25.92 -10.87
N GLN A 26 -9.73 27.03 -10.15
CA GLN A 26 -9.45 28.33 -10.76
C GLN A 26 -8.01 28.43 -11.28
N SER A 27 -7.08 27.67 -10.69
CA SER A 27 -5.69 27.55 -11.14
C SER A 27 -5.08 26.23 -10.68
N SER A 28 -4.41 25.52 -11.59
CA SER A 28 -3.75 24.24 -11.31
C SER A 28 -2.61 24.35 -10.29
N SER A 29 -2.10 25.56 -10.02
CA SER A 29 -0.99 25.79 -9.08
C SER A 29 -1.41 25.88 -7.61
N ARG A 30 -2.71 26.12 -7.33
CA ARG A 30 -3.20 26.33 -5.96
C ARG A 30 -3.61 25.02 -5.27
N GLY A 31 -3.84 23.95 -6.05
CA GLY A 31 -4.35 22.66 -5.58
C GLY A 31 -5.77 22.77 -4.99
N TYR A 32 -6.37 21.64 -4.64
CA TYR A 32 -7.63 21.64 -3.91
C TYR A 32 -7.43 21.88 -2.41
N ARG A 33 -8.30 22.72 -1.84
CA ARG A 33 -8.40 22.99 -0.39
C ARG A 33 -9.81 22.70 0.09
N ALA A 34 -9.95 21.95 1.18
CA ALA A 34 -11.26 21.63 1.76
C ALA A 34 -11.94 22.89 2.32
N ALA A 35 -11.16 23.84 2.82
CA ALA A 35 -11.68 25.15 3.24
C ALA A 35 -12.41 25.91 2.10
N ASP A 36 -12.05 25.68 0.84
CA ASP A 36 -12.67 26.34 -0.32
C ASP A 36 -14.01 25.67 -0.72
N TRP A 37 -14.39 24.54 -0.10
CA TRP A 37 -15.64 23.81 -0.41
C TRP A 37 -16.86 24.41 0.32
N GLY A 38 -16.65 25.36 1.24
CA GLY A 38 -17.70 26.02 2.00
C GLY A 38 -18.23 25.15 3.13
N ASN A 39 -19.37 24.49 2.93
CA ASN A 39 -20.05 23.72 3.98
C ASN A 39 -19.50 22.30 4.08
N VAL A 40 -18.39 22.15 4.78
CA VAL A 40 -17.86 20.82 5.15
C VAL A 40 -18.78 20.10 6.17
N ASP A 41 -19.64 20.85 6.87
CA ASP A 41 -20.60 20.31 7.84
C ASP A 41 -21.86 19.72 7.18
N GLU A 42 -22.19 20.13 5.95
CA GLU A 42 -23.34 19.63 5.19
C GLU A 42 -22.86 18.85 3.96
N PRO A 43 -22.65 17.53 4.09
CA PRO A 43 -22.30 16.69 2.95
C PRO A 43 -23.46 16.65 1.94
N LEU A 44 -23.13 16.72 0.65
CA LEU A 44 -24.08 16.55 -0.45
C LEU A 44 -24.72 15.15 -0.41
N TRP A 45 -23.92 14.15 -0.05
CA TRP A 45 -24.35 12.77 0.03
C TRP A 45 -23.50 12.00 1.05
N ARG A 46 -24.08 10.97 1.66
CA ARG A 46 -23.42 10.07 2.60
C ARG A 46 -23.75 8.63 2.23
N GLY A 47 -22.74 7.77 2.26
CA GLY A 47 -22.95 6.34 2.06
C GLY A 47 -21.68 5.53 2.26
N ARG A 48 -21.64 4.36 1.63
CA ARG A 48 -20.54 3.41 1.66
C ARG A 48 -19.67 3.57 0.41
N LEU A 49 -18.36 3.45 0.60
CA LEU A 49 -17.38 3.41 -0.49
C LEU A 49 -16.85 1.99 -0.64
N ARG A 50 -16.77 1.51 -1.88
CA ARG A 50 -16.09 0.27 -2.25
C ARG A 50 -15.03 0.53 -3.31
N ILE A 51 -13.84 0.00 -3.12
CA ILE A 51 -12.79 -0.04 -4.15
C ILE A 51 -12.81 -1.42 -4.76
N ILE A 52 -13.02 -1.48 -6.07
CA ILE A 52 -13.09 -2.71 -6.86
C ILE A 52 -11.98 -2.68 -7.89
N ALA A 53 -11.18 -3.73 -7.93
CA ALA A 53 -10.19 -3.98 -8.94
C ALA A 53 -10.74 -4.96 -9.98
N GLN A 54 -10.68 -4.59 -11.25
CA GLN A 54 -11.06 -5.42 -12.38
C GLN A 54 -9.90 -5.50 -13.36
N GLY A 55 -9.18 -6.62 -13.34
CA GLY A 55 -7.93 -6.80 -14.08
C GLY A 55 -6.93 -5.68 -13.78
N LYS A 56 -6.57 -4.88 -14.80
CA LYS A 56 -5.62 -3.76 -14.66
C LYS A 56 -6.25 -2.43 -14.21
N LYS A 57 -7.58 -2.37 -14.05
CA LYS A 57 -8.32 -1.14 -13.74
C LYS A 57 -8.84 -1.17 -12.32
N CYS A 58 -8.87 0.00 -11.67
CA CYS A 58 -9.54 0.19 -10.40
C CYS A 58 -10.77 1.08 -10.56
N PHE A 59 -11.82 0.77 -9.81
CA PHE A 59 -13.06 1.51 -9.76
C PHE A 59 -13.42 1.79 -8.30
N ILE A 60 -13.70 3.04 -8.00
CA ILE A 60 -14.24 3.45 -6.70
C ILE A 60 -15.74 3.62 -6.89
N ARG A 61 -16.54 2.76 -6.26
CA ARG A 61 -18.00 2.82 -6.27
C ARG A 61 -18.49 3.46 -4.98
N LEU A 62 -19.30 4.51 -5.12
CA LEU A 62 -20.04 5.13 -4.03
C LEU A 62 -21.45 4.57 -4.05
N GLU A 63 -21.87 3.95 -2.95
CA GLU A 63 -23.14 3.26 -2.81
C GLU A 63 -23.85 3.69 -1.54
N ASP A 64 -25.18 3.70 -1.55
CA ASP A 64 -25.91 3.91 -0.31
C ASP A 64 -25.67 2.73 0.65
N GLY A 65 -25.44 3.05 1.93
CA GLY A 65 -25.18 2.06 2.97
C GLY A 65 -26.39 1.17 3.26
N GLN A 66 -27.62 1.68 3.05
CA GLN A 66 -28.87 0.97 3.34
C GLN A 66 -29.38 0.18 2.13
N THR A 67 -29.55 0.85 0.98
CA THR A 67 -30.14 0.24 -0.22
C THR A 67 -29.11 -0.46 -1.11
N GLY A 68 -27.83 -0.06 -1.03
CA GLY A 68 -26.80 -0.49 -1.97
C GLY A 68 -26.94 0.15 -3.36
N GLU A 69 -27.78 1.18 -3.52
CA GLU A 69 -27.93 1.92 -4.76
C GLU A 69 -26.62 2.64 -5.11
N LEU A 70 -26.19 2.50 -6.36
CA LEU A 70 -24.97 3.13 -6.85
C LEU A 70 -25.21 4.62 -7.09
N PHE A 71 -24.48 5.45 -6.37
CA PHE A 71 -24.53 6.90 -6.51
C PHE A 71 -23.59 7.39 -7.62
N ALA A 72 -22.32 6.93 -7.58
CA ALA A 72 -21.33 7.32 -8.59
C ALA A 72 -20.21 6.29 -8.73
N VAL A 73 -19.60 6.26 -9.92
CA VAL A 73 -18.38 5.48 -10.20
C VAL A 73 -17.24 6.43 -10.50
N CYS A 74 -16.11 6.21 -9.84
CA CYS A 74 -14.85 6.88 -10.15
C CYS A 74 -13.88 5.87 -10.74
N PRO A 75 -13.63 5.90 -12.06
CA PRO A 75 -12.57 5.09 -12.66
C PRO A 75 -11.21 5.65 -12.23
N TYR A 76 -10.42 4.83 -11.56
CA TYR A 76 -9.08 5.18 -11.10
C TYR A 76 -8.02 4.69 -12.09
N GLU A 77 -7.30 5.64 -12.69
CA GLU A 77 -6.16 5.40 -13.56
C GLU A 77 -4.94 6.16 -13.04
N GLU A 78 -3.83 5.46 -12.82
CA GLU A 78 -2.58 6.03 -12.27
C GLU A 78 -2.08 7.24 -13.06
N ASN A 79 -2.20 7.22 -14.38
CA ASN A 79 -1.67 8.28 -15.26
C ASN A 79 -2.56 9.52 -15.41
N LYS A 80 -3.80 9.51 -14.92
CA LYS A 80 -4.78 10.58 -15.20
C LYS A 80 -5.09 11.51 -14.03
N GLY A 81 -4.38 11.37 -12.90
CA GLY A 81 -4.65 12.20 -11.72
C GLY A 81 -6.11 12.10 -11.26
N CYS A 82 -6.71 10.91 -11.31
CA CYS A 82 -8.14 10.70 -11.01
C CYS A 82 -8.50 11.00 -9.55
N VAL A 83 -7.51 10.94 -8.64
CA VAL A 83 -7.66 11.22 -7.21
C VAL A 83 -6.56 12.18 -6.82
N GLU A 84 -6.95 13.32 -6.23
CA GLU A 84 -6.05 14.33 -5.73
C GLU A 84 -6.28 14.51 -4.23
N SER A 85 -5.22 14.45 -3.43
CA SER A 85 -5.31 14.74 -1.99
C SER A 85 -5.40 16.24 -1.75
N VAL A 86 -6.25 16.61 -0.81
CA VAL A 86 -6.42 18.01 -0.41
C VAL A 86 -5.21 18.49 0.42
N THR A 87 -4.79 19.74 0.23
CA THR A 87 -3.52 20.24 0.82
C THR A 87 -3.65 20.55 2.33
N ASP A 88 -4.81 21.01 2.78
CA ASP A 88 -5.06 21.42 4.17
C ASP A 88 -5.59 20.29 5.06
N SER A 89 -5.94 19.14 4.48
CA SER A 89 -6.51 18.01 5.23
C SER A 89 -6.19 16.68 4.57
N SER A 90 -5.71 15.73 5.37
CA SER A 90 -5.50 14.34 4.95
C SER A 90 -6.79 13.49 4.95
N ARG A 91 -7.92 14.03 5.41
CA ARG A 91 -9.22 13.32 5.41
C ARG A 91 -10.04 13.54 4.15
N TYR A 92 -9.67 14.52 3.34
CA TYR A 92 -10.42 14.94 2.17
C TYR A 92 -9.62 14.69 0.91
N PHE A 93 -10.32 14.27 -0.13
CA PHE A 93 -9.78 13.97 -1.46
C PHE A 93 -10.71 14.53 -2.50
N VAL A 94 -10.19 14.88 -3.66
CA VAL A 94 -11.00 15.14 -4.84
C VAL A 94 -10.91 13.95 -5.75
N VAL A 95 -12.05 13.40 -6.14
CA VAL A 95 -12.14 12.25 -7.03
C VAL A 95 -12.89 12.63 -8.29
N ARG A 96 -12.40 12.14 -9.43
CA ARG A 96 -13.07 12.30 -10.71
C ARG A 96 -14.09 11.18 -10.89
N ILE A 97 -15.37 11.54 -10.87
CA ILE A 97 -16.47 10.64 -11.23
C ILE A 97 -16.73 10.69 -12.73
N GLU A 98 -17.24 9.59 -13.26
CA GLU A 98 -17.73 9.49 -14.63
C GLU A 98 -19.21 9.08 -14.60
N ASP A 99 -20.04 9.84 -15.30
CA ASP A 99 -21.47 9.58 -15.46
C ASP A 99 -21.86 9.74 -16.93
N GLN A 100 -22.30 8.65 -17.56
CA GLN A 100 -22.79 8.62 -18.95
C GLN A 100 -21.87 9.33 -19.96
N GLY A 101 -20.54 9.18 -19.81
CA GLY A 101 -19.54 9.78 -20.68
C GLY A 101 -19.15 11.23 -20.35
N ARG A 102 -19.72 11.82 -19.28
CA ARG A 102 -19.29 13.09 -18.71
C ARG A 102 -18.45 12.85 -17.46
N HIS A 103 -17.42 13.65 -17.27
CA HIS A 103 -16.63 13.62 -16.04
C HIS A 103 -16.97 14.82 -15.16
N ALA A 104 -16.99 14.61 -13.86
CA ALA A 104 -17.12 15.67 -12.87
C ALA A 104 -16.16 15.42 -11.70
N PHE A 105 -15.81 16.48 -10.98
CA PHE A 105 -14.99 16.39 -9.77
C PHE A 105 -15.89 16.54 -8.56
N ILE A 106 -15.76 15.60 -7.63
CA ILE A 106 -16.46 15.64 -6.35
C ILE A 106 -15.45 15.53 -5.21
N GLY A 107 -15.81 16.11 -4.08
CA GLY A 107 -15.02 16.03 -2.86
C GLY A 107 -15.45 14.77 -2.13
N LEU A 108 -14.49 13.97 -1.71
CA LEU A 108 -14.69 12.80 -0.89
C LEU A 108 -14.07 13.07 0.48
N GLY A 109 -14.81 12.80 1.55
CA GLY A 109 -14.34 12.94 2.91
C GLY A 109 -14.62 11.71 3.74
N PHE A 110 -13.73 11.47 4.69
CA PHE A 110 -13.85 10.40 5.67
C PHE A 110 -14.01 10.98 7.08
N LEU A 111 -14.76 10.26 7.92
CA LEU A 111 -14.89 10.62 9.33
C LEU A 111 -13.52 10.55 10.03
N ASP A 112 -12.84 9.42 9.84
CA ASP A 112 -11.55 9.12 10.44
C ASP A 112 -10.39 9.24 9.46
N ARG A 113 -9.24 9.68 10.00
CA ARG A 113 -7.97 9.74 9.25
C ARG A 113 -7.44 8.34 8.88
N SER A 114 -7.80 7.31 9.65
CA SER A 114 -7.43 5.92 9.34
C SER A 114 -8.06 5.48 8.02
N HIS A 115 -9.36 5.71 7.84
CA HIS A 115 -10.07 5.37 6.60
C HIS A 115 -9.51 6.10 5.38
N ALA A 116 -9.13 7.37 5.55
CA ALA A 116 -8.45 8.14 4.51
C ALA A 116 -7.08 7.56 4.13
N PHE A 117 -6.32 7.09 5.13
CA PHE A 117 -5.05 6.43 4.91
C PHE A 117 -5.22 5.08 4.20
N ASP A 118 -6.14 4.24 4.69
CA ASP A 118 -6.46 2.94 4.10
C ASP A 118 -6.93 3.10 2.65
N PHE A 119 -7.74 4.11 2.35
CA PHE A 119 -8.17 4.45 1.00
C PHE A 119 -7.00 4.73 0.06
N ASN A 120 -6.06 5.58 0.47
CA ASN A 120 -4.90 5.92 -0.35
C ASN A 120 -3.96 4.70 -0.52
N VAL A 121 -3.74 3.93 0.54
CA VAL A 121 -2.91 2.72 0.48
C VAL A 121 -3.54 1.65 -0.40
N ALA A 122 -4.84 1.39 -0.28
CA ALA A 122 -5.55 0.40 -1.10
C ALA A 122 -5.47 0.72 -2.60
N LEU A 123 -5.56 2.00 -2.96
CA LEU A 123 -5.35 2.43 -4.35
C LEU A 123 -3.92 2.15 -4.81
N GLN A 124 -2.91 2.57 -4.03
CA GLN A 124 -1.50 2.39 -4.42
C GLN A 124 -1.06 0.92 -4.45
N ASP A 125 -1.55 0.11 -3.52
CA ASP A 125 -1.18 -1.30 -3.39
C ASP A 125 -1.57 -2.11 -4.64
N HIS A 126 -2.73 -1.81 -5.21
CA HIS A 126 -3.17 -2.44 -6.45
C HIS A 126 -2.19 -2.21 -7.62
N PHE A 127 -1.69 -0.98 -7.82
CA PHE A 127 -0.75 -0.70 -8.91
C PHE A 127 0.64 -1.30 -8.63
N LYS A 128 1.04 -1.37 -7.36
CA LYS A 128 2.26 -2.09 -6.97
C LYS A 128 2.17 -3.57 -7.30
N HIS A 129 1.04 -4.21 -7.01
CA HIS A 129 0.80 -5.60 -7.39
C HIS A 129 0.80 -5.78 -8.91
N LEU A 130 0.10 -4.94 -9.67
CA LEU A 130 0.12 -4.98 -11.14
C LEU A 130 1.53 -4.80 -11.72
N ALA A 131 2.31 -3.84 -11.21
CA ALA A 131 3.68 -3.61 -11.67
C ALA A 131 4.62 -4.78 -11.32
N ALA A 132 4.43 -5.42 -10.16
CA ALA A 132 5.17 -6.61 -9.78
C ALA A 132 4.80 -7.82 -10.66
N GLU A 133 3.51 -7.98 -10.96
CA GLU A 133 3.01 -9.02 -11.86
C GLU A 133 3.54 -8.85 -13.28
N GLU A 134 3.51 -7.63 -13.83
CA GLU A 134 4.06 -7.32 -15.16
C GLU A 134 5.56 -7.61 -15.22
N ARG A 135 6.32 -7.18 -14.21
CA ARG A 135 7.76 -7.47 -14.11
C ARG A 135 8.03 -8.98 -14.00
N SER A 136 7.20 -9.72 -13.27
CA SER A 136 7.31 -11.18 -13.14
C SER A 136 6.93 -11.90 -14.45
N ALA A 137 5.95 -11.39 -15.18
CA ALA A 137 5.51 -11.92 -16.46
C ALA A 137 6.57 -11.64 -17.54
N GLU A 138 7.22 -10.47 -17.50
CA GLU A 138 8.35 -10.15 -18.36
C GLU A 138 9.58 -10.97 -18.01
N GLN A 139 9.86 -11.25 -16.72
CA GLN A 139 10.92 -12.20 -16.35
C GLN A 139 10.62 -13.63 -16.84
N LYS A 140 9.36 -14.06 -16.77
CA LYS A 140 8.90 -15.36 -17.31
C LYS A 140 9.00 -15.41 -18.84
N LYS A 141 8.68 -14.30 -19.54
CA LYS A 141 8.78 -14.18 -21.00
C LYS A 141 10.20 -13.98 -21.50
N ALA A 142 11.07 -13.31 -20.74
CA ALA A 142 12.47 -13.06 -21.06
C ALA A 142 13.38 -14.27 -20.76
N GLY A 143 12.83 -15.40 -20.32
CA GLY A 143 13.59 -16.64 -20.13
C GLY A 143 14.72 -16.55 -19.10
N VAL A 144 14.69 -15.56 -18.19
CA VAL A 144 15.66 -15.47 -17.10
C VAL A 144 15.29 -16.53 -16.09
N GLN A 145 15.91 -17.70 -16.24
CA GLN A 145 15.93 -18.75 -15.24
C GLN A 145 16.33 -18.11 -13.91
N GLN A 146 15.40 -18.05 -12.96
CA GLN A 146 15.82 -18.10 -11.56
C GLN A 146 16.74 -19.32 -11.46
N PRO A 147 17.95 -19.21 -10.88
CA PRO A 147 18.81 -20.36 -10.75
C PRO A 147 18.00 -21.42 -10.00
N LYS A 148 17.74 -22.56 -10.68
CA LYS A 148 17.19 -23.74 -10.04
C LYS A 148 18.16 -24.08 -8.92
N LEU A 149 17.81 -23.70 -7.71
CA LEU A 149 18.45 -24.19 -6.51
C LEU A 149 18.06 -25.66 -6.44
N ASP A 150 18.88 -26.50 -7.07
CA ASP A 150 18.76 -27.95 -6.99
C ASP A 150 19.05 -28.36 -5.54
N PHE A 151 17.99 -28.48 -4.74
CA PHE A 151 18.07 -29.03 -3.39
C PHE A 151 18.14 -30.58 -3.39
N SER A 152 18.33 -31.20 -4.55
CA SER A 152 18.61 -32.63 -4.64
C SER A 152 20.00 -32.92 -4.10
N LEU A 153 20.07 -33.76 -3.07
CA LEU A 153 21.32 -34.33 -2.61
C LEU A 153 21.93 -35.15 -3.74
N LYS A 154 23.22 -34.92 -4.00
CA LYS A 154 23.99 -35.76 -4.92
C LYS A 154 24.03 -37.18 -4.37
N GLU A 155 23.87 -38.17 -5.25
CA GLU A 155 23.87 -39.59 -4.89
C GLU A 155 25.10 -39.91 -4.02
N GLY A 156 24.86 -40.18 -2.73
CA GLY A 156 25.90 -40.46 -1.74
C GLY A 156 25.93 -39.54 -0.51
N GLN A 157 25.21 -38.41 -0.52
CA GLN A 157 25.13 -37.51 0.64
C GLN A 157 23.94 -37.90 1.55
N THR A 158 24.22 -38.39 2.76
CA THR A 158 23.23 -38.80 3.76
C THR A 158 22.95 -37.66 4.74
N LEU A 159 21.68 -37.23 4.84
CA LEU A 159 21.23 -36.28 5.86
C LEU A 159 20.92 -37.02 7.16
N ASN A 160 21.82 -36.92 8.14
CA ASN A 160 21.55 -37.42 9.49
C ASN A 160 20.56 -36.48 10.20
N LEU A 161 19.27 -36.84 10.19
CA LEU A 161 18.24 -36.19 10.99
C LEU A 161 18.18 -36.85 12.37
N THR A 162 18.79 -36.23 13.38
CA THR A 162 18.59 -36.62 14.78
C THR A 162 17.23 -36.10 15.24
N ILE A 163 16.19 -36.93 15.12
CA ILE A 163 14.87 -36.66 15.72
C ILE A 163 14.99 -36.92 17.24
N ALA A 164 15.20 -35.86 18.00
CA ALA A 164 15.23 -35.93 19.45
C ALA A 164 13.81 -35.82 20.03
N GLY A 165 13.29 -36.95 20.51
CA GLY A 165 12.61 -36.99 21.80
C GLY A 165 11.08 -37.09 21.80
N GLY A 166 10.57 -38.31 21.71
CA GLY A 166 9.42 -38.72 22.53
C GLY A 166 9.89 -39.02 23.96
N GLY A 167 9.12 -38.59 24.96
CA GLY A 167 9.18 -39.12 26.33
C GLY A 167 9.95 -38.30 27.39
N THR A 168 9.17 -37.63 28.23
CA THR A 168 9.32 -37.45 29.69
C THR A 168 10.65 -36.95 30.29
N GLY A 169 10.57 -35.77 30.94
CA GLY A 169 11.16 -35.58 32.27
C GLY A 169 12.46 -34.77 32.38
N ALA A 170 12.44 -33.83 33.32
CA ALA A 170 13.56 -33.16 33.97
C ALA A 170 14.30 -32.02 33.21
N SER A 171 13.97 -30.80 33.64
CA SER A 171 14.89 -29.71 34.05
C SER A 171 16.29 -29.68 33.42
N THR A 172 16.59 -28.60 32.68
CA THR A 172 17.67 -27.65 33.03
C THR A 172 17.77 -26.52 31.99
N ARG A 173 17.83 -25.29 32.52
CA ARG A 173 18.29 -24.02 31.94
C ARG A 173 19.02 -24.14 30.60
N ARG A 174 18.46 -23.57 29.53
CA ARG A 174 19.21 -23.36 28.27
C ARG A 174 19.93 -22.01 28.31
N ASN A 175 21.19 -22.14 28.68
CA ASN A 175 22.23 -21.13 28.67
C ASN A 175 22.56 -20.73 27.23
N ARG A 176 22.86 -19.44 27.08
CA ARG A 176 23.34 -18.73 25.91
C ARG A 176 24.57 -19.42 25.29
N PRO A 177 24.66 -19.59 23.96
CA PRO A 177 25.85 -20.17 23.34
C PRO A 177 27.08 -19.24 23.46
N PRO A 178 28.28 -19.82 23.60
CA PRO A 178 29.49 -19.16 24.05
C PRO A 178 30.22 -18.40 22.94
N ARG A 179 30.76 -17.24 23.31
CA ARG A 179 31.75 -16.46 22.56
C ARG A 179 33.13 -17.13 22.72
N PRO A 180 33.91 -17.35 21.64
CA PRO A 180 35.28 -17.81 21.79
C PRO A 180 36.13 -16.72 22.47
N THR A 181 36.77 -17.10 23.57
CA THR A 181 37.71 -16.32 24.37
C THR A 181 39.12 -16.79 24.11
N ALA A 182 40.05 -15.84 23.95
CA ALA A 182 41.46 -15.86 24.40
C ALA A 182 42.19 -14.75 23.61
N SER A 183 43.02 -13.85 24.14
CA SER A 183 43.56 -13.45 25.45
C SER A 183 44.37 -12.19 25.07
N ASP A 184 44.28 -11.00 25.67
CA ASP A 184 44.81 -10.59 26.98
C ASP A 184 45.25 -9.12 26.77
N ASP A 185 45.19 -8.33 27.84
CA ASP A 185 45.66 -6.95 27.99
C ASP A 185 44.90 -5.79 27.30
N GLY A 186 44.24 -4.99 28.16
CA GLY A 186 44.42 -3.54 28.10
C GLY A 186 43.20 -2.65 27.80
N VAL A 187 42.49 -2.22 28.85
CA VAL A 187 42.06 -0.82 29.09
C VAL A 187 41.17 -0.09 28.04
N LEU A 188 39.87 0.05 28.37
CA LEU A 188 38.97 1.20 28.15
C LEU A 188 38.42 1.56 26.72
N PRO A 189 37.27 2.28 26.62
CA PRO A 189 36.40 2.31 25.45
C PRO A 189 36.65 3.52 24.52
N ALA A 190 36.68 3.30 23.20
CA ALA A 190 36.61 4.34 22.17
C ALA A 190 35.27 4.18 21.44
N LEU A 191 34.25 5.01 21.62
CA LEU A 191 34.13 6.40 21.16
C LEU A 191 34.68 6.58 19.74
N LEU A 192 33.81 6.31 18.76
CA LEU A 192 34.02 6.67 17.36
C LEU A 192 34.23 8.19 17.23
N PRO A 193 35.25 8.67 16.50
CA PRO A 193 35.46 10.09 16.28
C PRO A 193 34.42 10.67 15.28
N PRO A 194 33.88 11.87 15.54
CA PRO A 194 33.01 12.57 14.59
C PRO A 194 33.79 13.18 13.41
N PRO A 195 33.13 13.37 12.25
CA PRO A 195 33.76 13.77 10.99
C PRO A 195 34.24 15.25 10.96
N PRO A 196 35.26 15.58 10.14
CA PRO A 196 35.85 16.92 10.08
C PRO A 196 34.98 17.94 9.31
N PRO A 197 34.96 19.23 9.74
CA PRO A 197 34.22 20.31 9.08
C PRO A 197 34.95 20.96 7.88
N PRO A 198 34.20 21.62 6.97
CA PRO A 198 34.70 22.17 5.70
C PRO A 198 35.58 23.44 5.86
N GLY A 199 36.70 23.47 5.15
CA GLY A 199 37.68 24.56 5.16
C GLY A 199 37.18 25.85 4.51
N LYS A 200 37.41 26.99 5.18
CA LYS A 200 37.23 28.34 4.63
C LYS A 200 38.56 28.90 4.14
N ARG A 201 38.49 29.48 2.94
CA ARG A 201 39.51 30.24 2.21
C ARG A 201 40.09 31.39 3.03
N LYS A 202 41.38 31.65 2.84
CA LYS A 202 41.92 33.00 2.71
C LYS A 202 43.08 32.98 1.72
#